data_AF-A0A5B7R909-F1
#
_entry.id   AF-A0A5B7R909-F1
#
_cell.length_a   1.000
_cell.length_b   1.000
_cell.length_c   1.000
_cell.angle_alpha   90.00
_cell.angle_beta   90.00
_cell.angle_gamma   90.00
#
_symmetry.space_group_name_H-M   'P 1'
#
loop_
_entity.id
_entity.type
_entity.pdbx_description
1 polymer ?
#
loop_
_entity_poly.entity_id
_entity_poly.type
_entity_poly.pdbx_seq_one_letter_code
_entity_poly.pdbx_strand_id
1 'polypeptide(L)'
;MSAAPRAIEPVDPFDLPEVLGTAAVTWTADDGLDGHLVRGHLLPDGGDPVGCDLLAVDQAYPSAVADDGTRLRVHQAWQHGQVGLATCGGRLTILVPGRTFTAETVLESVRRFAKALGASPSRYAVLLRLGP
;
A
#
# COMPACT_ATOMS: atom_id res chain seq x y z
N MET A 1 26.96 0.68 1.20
CA MET A 1 26.26 1.04 2.45
C MET A 1 24.91 0.34 2.43
N SER A 2 24.70 -0.66 3.27
CA SER A 2 23.42 -1.37 3.37
C SER A 2 22.48 -0.49 4.18
N ALA A 3 21.38 -0.03 3.57
CA ALA A 3 20.30 0.58 4.34
C ALA A 3 19.70 -0.52 5.20
N ALA A 4 19.66 -0.31 6.53
CA ALA A 4 18.93 -1.19 7.42
C ALA A 4 17.48 -1.32 6.92
N PRO A 5 16.85 -2.51 7.04
CA PRO A 5 15.45 -2.66 6.69
C PRO A 5 14.64 -1.60 7.45
N ARG A 6 13.82 -0.85 6.70
CA ARG A 6 12.94 0.17 7.27
C ARG A 6 12.01 -0.52 8.26
N ALA A 7 11.82 0.07 9.45
CA ALA A 7 10.85 -0.47 10.41
C ALA A 7 9.46 -0.53 9.77
N ILE A 8 8.82 -1.69 9.87
CA ILE A 8 7.46 -1.96 9.37
C ILE A 8 6.58 -2.19 10.61
N GLU A 9 5.83 -1.18 10.99
CA GLU A 9 4.97 -1.21 12.17
C GLU A 9 3.51 -1.46 11.74
N PRO A 10 2.85 -2.55 12.17
CA PRO A 10 1.49 -2.84 11.74
C PRO A 10 0.51 -1.70 12.08
N VAL A 11 -0.43 -1.43 11.17
CA VAL A 11 -1.50 -0.44 11.35
C VAL A 11 -2.84 -1.16 11.35
N ASP A 12 -3.68 -0.84 12.34
CA ASP A 12 -5.07 -1.24 12.34
C ASP A 12 -5.86 -0.32 11.38
N PRO A 13 -6.62 -0.87 10.40
CA PRO A 13 -7.46 -0.05 9.53
C PRO A 13 -8.49 0.80 10.28
N PHE A 14 -8.93 0.41 11.48
CA PHE A 14 -9.87 1.18 12.28
C PHE A 14 -9.27 2.44 12.92
N ASP A 15 -7.94 2.54 12.97
CA ASP A 15 -7.23 3.73 13.45
C ASP A 15 -7.02 4.78 12.33
N LEU A 16 -7.42 4.47 11.09
CA LEU A 16 -7.30 5.39 9.96
C LEU A 16 -8.45 6.41 9.91
N PRO A 17 -8.25 7.57 9.23
CA PRO A 17 -9.29 8.59 9.11
C PRO A 17 -10.60 8.04 8.53
N GLU A 18 -11.71 8.28 9.22
CA GLU A 18 -13.06 7.79 8.85
C GLU A 18 -13.47 8.19 7.42
N VAL A 19 -13.00 9.35 6.94
CA VAL A 19 -13.26 9.84 5.58
C VAL A 19 -12.83 8.84 4.50
N LEU A 20 -11.80 8.03 4.75
CA LEU A 20 -11.35 6.98 3.82
C LEU A 20 -12.36 5.83 3.71
N GLY A 21 -13.14 5.56 4.76
CA GLY A 21 -14.19 4.54 4.75
C GLY A 21 -15.48 4.99 4.03
N THR A 22 -15.68 6.30 3.90
CA THR A 22 -16.98 6.89 3.56
C THR A 22 -17.00 7.68 2.26
N ALA A 23 -15.94 8.45 1.96
CA ALA A 23 -15.85 9.29 0.76
C ALA A 23 -15.49 8.50 -0.52
N ALA A 24 -15.57 9.19 -1.67
CA ALA A 24 -14.85 8.76 -2.86
C ALA A 24 -13.36 9.07 -2.69
N VAL A 25 -12.47 8.15 -3.06
CA VAL A 25 -11.03 8.28 -2.83
C VAL A 25 -10.26 7.94 -4.09
N THR A 26 -9.31 8.80 -4.48
CA THR A 26 -8.33 8.47 -5.52
C THR A 26 -6.99 8.20 -4.87
N TRP A 27 -6.45 7.00 -5.05
CA TRP A 27 -5.03 6.77 -4.78
C TRP A 27 -4.23 7.21 -6.00
N THR A 28 -3.25 8.09 -5.81
CA THR A 28 -2.41 8.63 -6.87
C THR A 28 -0.97 8.22 -6.64
N ALA A 29 -0.33 7.66 -7.67
CA ALA A 29 1.10 7.44 -7.67
C ALA A 29 1.85 8.78 -7.85
N ASP A 30 2.82 9.04 -6.98
CA ASP A 30 3.67 10.23 -7.06
C ASP A 30 4.72 10.08 -8.19
N ASP A 31 5.16 8.84 -8.43
CA ASP A 31 6.18 8.43 -9.40
C ASP A 31 5.67 7.27 -10.29
N GLY A 32 6.53 6.72 -11.16
CA GLY A 32 6.27 5.49 -11.91
C GLY A 32 6.13 4.24 -11.01
N LEU A 33 5.88 3.08 -11.64
CA LEU A 33 5.72 1.79 -10.93
C LEU A 33 7.03 1.00 -10.75
N ASP A 34 8.17 1.66 -10.91
CA ASP A 34 9.47 1.00 -10.90
C ASP A 34 9.93 0.63 -9.49
N GLY A 35 10.47 -0.60 -9.37
CA GLY A 35 11.00 -1.12 -8.12
C GLY A 35 9.94 -1.63 -7.14
N HIS A 36 10.33 -1.76 -5.88
CA HIS A 36 9.55 -2.41 -4.83
C HIS A 36 8.75 -1.44 -3.96
N LEU A 37 8.92 -0.13 -4.15
CA LEU A 37 8.22 0.91 -3.40
C LEU A 37 7.63 1.89 -4.40
N VAL A 38 6.31 2.02 -4.40
CA VAL A 38 5.62 3.06 -5.17
C VAL A 38 5.08 4.08 -4.20
N ARG A 39 5.58 5.30 -4.31
CA ARG A 39 5.09 6.41 -3.49
C ARG A 39 3.74 6.87 -3.98
N GLY A 40 2.86 7.18 -3.05
CA GLY A 40 1.56 7.72 -3.40
C GLY A 40 0.84 8.40 -2.27
N HIS A 41 -0.37 8.84 -2.59
CA HIS A 41 -1.27 9.47 -1.63
C HIS A 41 -2.72 9.13 -1.95
N LEU A 42 -3.53 9.03 -0.91
CA LEU A 42 -4.99 8.96 -0.97
C LEU A 42 -5.53 10.38 -0.95
N LEU A 43 -6.36 10.72 -1.93
CA LEU A 43 -7.10 11.96 -1.98
C LEU A 43 -8.60 11.65 -1.82
N PRO A 44 -9.15 11.76 -0.60
CA PRO A 44 -10.59 11.67 -0.38
C PRO A 44 -11.29 12.94 -0.88
N ASP A 45 -12.49 12.80 -1.43
CA ASP A 45 -13.34 13.93 -1.77
C ASP A 45 -13.70 14.75 -0.52
N GLY A 46 -13.44 16.05 -0.56
CA GLY A 46 -13.68 16.97 0.56
C GLY A 46 -12.77 16.79 1.78
N GLY A 47 -11.66 16.06 1.67
CA GLY A 47 -10.70 15.86 2.77
C GLY A 47 -9.24 16.13 2.39
N ASP A 48 -8.37 16.08 3.39
CA ASP A 48 -6.94 16.29 3.19
C ASP A 48 -6.24 15.05 2.60
N PRO A 49 -5.21 15.22 1.76
CA PRO A 49 -4.41 14.11 1.25
C PRO A 49 -3.72 13.32 2.38
N VAL A 50 -3.78 12.00 2.30
CA VAL A 50 -3.07 11.08 3.21
C VAL A 50 -1.97 10.35 2.44
N GLY A 51 -0.71 10.53 2.84
CA GLY A 51 0.39 9.79 2.23
C GLY A 51 0.20 8.28 2.43
N CYS A 52 0.18 7.51 1.35
CA CYS A 52 -0.09 6.08 1.35
C CYS A 52 0.74 5.40 0.25
N ASP A 53 1.79 4.70 0.66
CA ASP A 53 2.71 4.04 -0.26
C ASP A 53 2.31 2.58 -0.50
N LEU A 54 2.82 1.98 -1.56
CA LEU A 54 2.74 0.53 -1.82
C LEU A 54 4.13 -0.08 -1.69
N LEU A 55 4.26 -1.15 -0.90
CA LEU A 55 5.53 -1.83 -0.67
C LEU A 55 5.44 -3.32 -1.03
N ALA A 56 6.23 -3.73 -2.03
CA ALA A 56 6.41 -5.11 -2.45
C ALA A 56 7.46 -5.80 -1.56
N VAL A 57 7.01 -6.76 -0.74
CA VAL A 57 7.80 -7.26 0.40
C VAL A 57 8.85 -8.33 0.07
N ASP A 58 8.83 -8.89 -1.15
CA ASP A 58 9.71 -10.02 -1.49
C ASP A 58 11.09 -9.59 -2.04
N GLN A 59 11.33 -8.29 -2.23
CA GLN A 59 12.63 -7.79 -2.69
C GLN A 59 13.71 -8.01 -1.63
N ALA A 60 14.82 -8.67 -2.03
CA ALA A 60 15.88 -9.11 -1.13
C ALA A 60 17.29 -8.62 -1.47
N TYR A 61 17.43 -7.75 -2.48
CA TYR A 61 18.72 -7.18 -2.89
C TYR A 61 18.69 -5.64 -2.83
N PRO A 62 19.73 -4.98 -2.29
CA PRO A 62 20.94 -5.57 -1.67
C PRO A 62 20.71 -6.12 -0.24
N SER A 63 19.56 -5.82 0.36
CA SER A 63 19.09 -6.39 1.63
C SER A 63 17.59 -6.68 1.54
N ALA A 64 17.08 -7.53 2.43
CA ALA A 64 15.66 -7.81 2.57
C ALA A 64 14.88 -6.55 2.93
N VAL A 65 13.84 -6.26 2.16
CA VAL A 65 12.90 -5.15 2.43
C VAL A 65 12.05 -5.42 3.67
N ALA A 66 11.63 -6.68 3.84
CA ALA A 66 10.84 -7.13 4.98
C ALA A 66 11.41 -8.45 5.52
N ASP A 67 11.23 -8.70 6.82
CA ASP A 67 11.59 -9.96 7.45
C ASP A 67 10.65 -11.11 7.04
N ASP A 68 11.07 -12.35 7.32
CA ASP A 68 10.33 -13.55 6.94
C ASP A 68 8.92 -13.59 7.55
N GLY A 69 8.76 -13.12 8.79
CA GLY A 69 7.45 -13.08 9.47
C GLY A 69 6.48 -12.11 8.80
N THR A 70 6.97 -10.94 8.39
CA THR A 70 6.20 -9.94 7.66
C THR A 70 5.83 -10.43 6.28
N ARG A 71 6.78 -11.04 5.55
CA ARG A 71 6.52 -11.67 4.26
C ARG A 71 5.42 -12.73 4.37
N LEU A 72 5.54 -13.64 5.35
CA LEU A 72 4.54 -14.69 5.56
C LEU A 72 3.13 -14.13 5.80
N ARG A 73 3.01 -13.14 6.71
CA ARG A 73 1.71 -12.50 7.01
C ARG A 73 1.10 -11.82 5.78
N VAL A 74 1.92 -11.13 4.99
CA VAL A 74 1.47 -10.44 3.77
C VAL A 74 0.99 -11.43 2.71
N HIS A 75 1.71 -12.54 2.51
CA HIS A 75 1.27 -13.62 1.63
C HIS A 75 -0.05 -14.26 2.10
N GLN A 76 -0.20 -14.53 3.40
CA GLN A 76 -1.43 -15.08 3.98
C GLN A 76 -2.62 -14.12 3.80
N ALA A 77 -2.46 -12.85 4.18
CA ALA A 77 -3.49 -11.83 3.97
C ALA A 77 -3.90 -11.76 2.50
N TRP A 78 -2.92 -11.81 1.59
CA TRP A 78 -3.19 -11.78 0.16
C TRP A 78 -3.97 -12.99 -0.34
N GLN A 79 -3.67 -14.20 0.15
CA GLN A 79 -4.45 -15.40 -0.19
C GLN A 79 -5.91 -15.30 0.28
N HIS A 80 -6.16 -14.56 1.35
CA HIS A 80 -7.51 -14.32 1.89
C HIS A 80 -8.20 -13.07 1.33
N GLY A 81 -7.68 -12.45 0.26
CA GLY A 81 -8.30 -11.28 -0.35
C GLY A 81 -8.13 -9.99 0.48
N GLN A 82 -7.16 -9.97 1.39
CA GLN A 82 -6.81 -8.85 2.25
C GLN A 82 -5.44 -8.27 1.86
N VAL A 83 -5.05 -7.18 2.51
CA VAL A 83 -3.72 -6.55 2.41
C VAL A 83 -3.18 -6.30 3.82
N GLY A 84 -1.85 -6.31 3.97
CA GLY A 84 -1.22 -5.83 5.20
C GLY A 84 -1.16 -4.30 5.19
N LEU A 85 -1.37 -3.68 6.35
CA LEU A 85 -1.18 -2.24 6.54
C LEU A 85 -0.08 -2.01 7.56
N ALA A 86 0.78 -1.04 7.29
CA ALA A 86 1.85 -0.67 8.18
C ALA A 86 2.21 0.81 8.06
N THR A 87 2.89 1.33 9.07
CA THR A 87 3.66 2.57 8.99
C THR A 87 5.09 2.21 8.62
N CYS A 88 5.56 2.74 7.49
CA CYS A 88 6.93 2.56 7.01
C CYS A 88 7.61 3.91 6.89
N GLY A 89 8.47 4.27 7.85
CA GLY A 89 9.13 5.58 7.86
C GLY A 89 8.15 6.74 7.98
N GLY A 90 7.14 6.59 8.85
CA GLY A 90 6.15 7.62 9.16
C GLY A 90 5.01 7.77 8.15
N ARG A 91 4.97 6.96 7.09
CA ARG A 91 3.88 6.97 6.09
C ARG A 91 3.06 5.70 6.18
N LEU A 92 1.73 5.82 6.00
CA LEU A 92 0.88 4.66 5.78
C LEU A 92 1.37 3.91 4.53
N THR A 93 1.39 2.59 4.59
CA THR A 93 1.89 1.75 3.52
C THR A 93 1.04 0.48 3.43
N ILE A 94 0.58 0.18 2.22
CA ILE A 94 -0.05 -1.09 1.87
C ILE A 94 1.04 -2.08 1.51
N LEU A 95 1.11 -3.18 2.24
CA LEU A 95 2.09 -4.25 2.03
C LEU A 95 1.52 -5.28 1.05
N VAL A 96 2.29 -5.58 0.00
CA VAL A 96 1.86 -6.39 -1.13
C VAL A 96 2.89 -7.49 -1.41
N PRO A 97 2.47 -8.74 -1.67
CA PRO A 97 3.40 -9.76 -2.13
C PRO A 97 4.05 -9.40 -3.47
N GLY A 98 5.26 -9.88 -3.69
CA GLY A 98 6.02 -9.65 -4.91
C GLY A 98 7.19 -8.69 -4.73
N ARG A 99 7.81 -8.34 -5.86
CA ARG A 99 9.05 -7.55 -5.93
C ARG A 99 8.89 -6.21 -6.65
N THR A 100 7.84 -6.10 -7.44
CA THR A 100 7.52 -4.95 -8.31
C THR A 100 6.01 -4.84 -8.46
N PHE A 101 5.55 -3.73 -9.04
CA PHE A 101 4.13 -3.47 -9.28
C PHE A 101 3.78 -3.47 -10.77
N THR A 102 2.56 -3.91 -11.05
CA THR A 102 1.86 -3.64 -12.31
C THR A 102 0.61 -2.82 -12.01
N ALA A 103 0.00 -2.21 -13.04
CA ALA A 103 -1.25 -1.49 -12.87
C ALA A 103 -2.35 -2.39 -12.25
N GLU A 104 -2.39 -3.67 -12.61
CA GLU A 104 -3.33 -4.65 -12.05
C GLU A 104 -3.07 -4.90 -10.56
N THR A 105 -1.82 -5.10 -10.17
CA THR A 105 -1.47 -5.32 -8.76
C THR A 105 -1.76 -4.08 -7.91
N VAL A 106 -1.53 -2.87 -8.44
CA VAL A 106 -1.92 -1.63 -7.76
C VAL A 106 -3.43 -1.56 -7.57
N LEU A 107 -4.21 -1.78 -8.63
CA LEU A 107 -5.66 -1.74 -8.58
C LEU A 107 -6.23 -2.76 -7.58
N GLU A 108 -5.68 -3.98 -7.56
CA GLU A 108 -6.09 -5.01 -6.62
C GLU A 108 -5.72 -4.66 -5.18
N SER A 109 -4.54 -4.07 -4.96
CA SER A 109 -4.09 -3.63 -3.63
C SER A 109 -5.02 -2.55 -3.08
N VAL A 110 -5.34 -1.52 -3.89
CA VAL A 110 -6.25 -0.43 -3.49
C VAL A 110 -7.69 -0.94 -3.30
N ARG A 111 -8.16 -1.87 -4.14
CA ARG A 111 -9.46 -2.54 -3.95
C ARG A 111 -9.54 -3.24 -2.60
N ARG A 112 -8.49 -3.95 -2.19
CA ARG A 112 -8.45 -4.68 -0.91
C ARG A 112 -8.29 -3.75 0.28
N PHE A 113 -7.54 -2.67 0.12
CA PHE A 113 -7.47 -1.59 1.10
C PHE A 113 -8.86 -1.00 1.39
N ALA A 114 -9.62 -0.67 0.34
CA ALA A 114 -11.00 -0.18 0.50
C ALA A 114 -11.86 -1.16 1.31
N LYS A 115 -11.77 -2.47 1.03
CA LYS A 115 -12.48 -3.50 1.79
C LYS A 115 -12.05 -3.55 3.26
N ALA A 116 -10.76 -3.37 3.55
CA ALA A 116 -10.24 -3.37 4.92
C ALA A 116 -10.84 -2.23 5.76
N LEU A 117 -11.16 -1.10 5.12
CA LEU A 117 -11.84 0.04 5.73
C LEU A 117 -13.37 -0.09 5.77
N GLY A 118 -13.93 -1.21 5.30
CA GLY A 118 -15.38 -1.35 5.13
C GLY A 118 -15.97 -0.51 4.00
N ALA A 119 -15.15 0.14 3.18
CA ALA A 119 -15.60 0.93 2.05
C ALA A 119 -15.98 0.06 0.84
N SER A 120 -16.90 0.56 0.00
CA SER A 120 -17.14 -0.04 -1.31
C SER A 120 -15.94 0.22 -2.23
N PRO A 121 -15.34 -0.80 -2.86
CA PRO A 121 -14.25 -0.58 -3.81
C PRO A 121 -14.64 0.26 -5.04
N SER A 122 -15.94 0.38 -5.35
CA SER A 122 -16.42 1.26 -6.42
C SER A 122 -16.25 2.76 -6.13
N ARG A 123 -15.97 3.13 -4.87
CA ARG A 123 -15.63 4.51 -4.47
C ARG A 123 -14.14 4.82 -4.59
N TYR A 124 -13.34 3.83 -4.94
CA TYR A 124 -11.89 3.97 -5.06
C TYR A 124 -11.47 4.01 -6.52
N ALA A 125 -10.61 4.97 -6.84
CA ALA A 125 -9.93 5.08 -8.12
C ALA A 125 -8.41 5.02 -7.93
N VAL A 126 -7.71 4.67 -9.00
CA VAL A 126 -6.25 4.67 -9.07
C VAL A 126 -5.83 5.60 -10.20
N LEU A 127 -4.99 6.58 -9.90
CA LEU A 127 -4.33 7.43 -10.89
C LEU A 127 -2.85 7.03 -10.95
N LEU A 128 -2.43 6.56 -12.12
CA LEU A 128 -1.05 6.15 -12.38
C LEU A 128 -0.35 7.15 -13.27
N ARG A 129 0.92 7.42 -12.96
CA ARG A 129 1.82 8.12 -13.88
C ARG A 129 2.39 7.12 -14.88
N LEU A 130 2.41 7.51 -16.15
CA LEU A 130 3.06 6.75 -17.20
C LEU A 130 4.54 7.17 -17.28
N GLY A 131 5.44 6.20 -17.21
CA GLY A 131 6.89 6.41 -17.32
C GLY A 131 7.64 6.13 -16.02
N PRO A 132 8.99 6.01 -16.09
CA PRO A 132 9.87 5.96 -14.93
C PRO A 132 9.90 7.29 -14.16
#